data_AF-A0A3D1HCF2-F1
#
_entry.id   AF-A0A3D1HCF2-F1
#
_cell.length_a   1.000
_cell.length_b   1.000
_cell.length_c   1.000
_cell.angle_alpha   90.00
_cell.angle_beta   90.00
_cell.angle_gamma   90.00
#
_symmetry.space_group_name_H-M   'P 1'
#
loop_
_entity.id
_entity.type
_entity.pdbx_description
1 polymer ?
#
loop_
_entity_poly.entity_id
_entity_poly.type
_entity_poly.pdbx_seq_one_letter_code
_entity_poly.pdbx_strand_id
1 'polypeptide(L)'
;MKEPSINQYLLSTCLFIIDELNEQYSNLSREKLKTIADDKFNEMDITVRLGYPFKQMVHYTVGDGKGGSKVNHDLYVESKDFKIEIKYLKNWKCNSGTNSASKTWSEYQKDFDWLIEEINKGYKYKRAFVIGWFNCVDSISQYLQLGSGAGSHPLINEARVAYFPFLRKTKSPTHTSDLAYNYERAYSELSLDLIGETNPNCNCLFLGNQDDVFHFAVYY
;
A
#
# COMPACT_ATOMS: atom_id res chain seq x y z
N MET A 1 -9.87 15.44 26.00
CA MET A 1 -10.16 15.60 24.55
C MET A 1 -9.64 14.35 23.85
N LYS A 2 -10.38 13.78 22.89
CA LYS A 2 -9.92 12.60 22.14
C LYS A 2 -8.84 13.07 21.16
N GLU A 3 -7.62 12.55 21.29
CA GLU A 3 -6.54 12.91 20.37
C GLU A 3 -6.83 12.35 18.97
N PRO A 4 -6.50 13.09 17.88
CA PRO A 4 -6.70 12.58 16.54
C PRO A 4 -5.79 11.38 16.25
N SER A 5 -6.34 10.34 15.61
CA SER A 5 -5.66 9.09 15.29
C SER A 5 -4.85 9.16 13.99
N ILE A 6 -3.88 8.26 13.82
CA ILE A 6 -2.98 8.25 12.66
C ILE A 6 -3.71 8.20 11.31
N ASN A 7 -4.80 7.43 11.22
CA ASN A 7 -5.63 7.30 10.02
C ASN A 7 -6.28 8.62 9.60
N GLN A 8 -6.60 9.52 10.54
CA GLN A 8 -7.17 10.83 10.19
C GLN A 8 -6.15 11.73 9.50
N TYR A 9 -4.90 11.74 9.97
CA TYR A 9 -3.81 12.46 9.31
C TYR A 9 -3.50 11.86 7.94
N LEU A 10 -3.38 10.52 7.88
CA LEU A 10 -3.05 9.81 6.66
C LEU A 10 -4.15 9.94 5.60
N LEU A 11 -5.44 9.86 5.97
CA LEU A 11 -6.55 10.04 5.04
C LEU A 11 -6.44 11.38 4.31
N SER A 12 -6.36 12.49 5.05
CA SER A 12 -6.27 13.81 4.45
C SER A 12 -5.01 13.96 3.60
N THR A 13 -3.87 13.43 4.07
CA THR A 13 -2.60 13.56 3.37
C THR A 13 -2.59 12.77 2.07
N CYS A 14 -3.07 11.52 2.09
CA CYS A 14 -3.18 10.69 0.90
C CYS A 14 -4.10 11.31 -0.15
N LEU A 15 -5.22 11.93 0.26
CA LEU A 15 -6.11 12.62 -0.68
C LEU A 15 -5.42 13.80 -1.37
N PHE A 16 -4.70 14.65 -0.62
CA PHE A 16 -3.94 15.74 -1.24
C PHE A 16 -2.85 15.24 -2.20
N ILE A 17 -2.22 14.11 -1.89
CA ILE A 17 -1.22 13.50 -2.79
C ILE A 17 -1.89 12.99 -4.08
N ILE A 18 -3.06 12.36 -3.99
CA ILE A 18 -3.81 11.92 -5.16
C ILE A 18 -4.16 13.12 -6.03
N ASP A 19 -4.69 14.20 -5.45
CA ASP A 19 -5.02 15.43 -6.17
C ASP A 19 -3.80 16.05 -6.86
N GLU A 20 -2.66 16.17 -6.16
CA GLU A 20 -1.39 16.67 -6.72
C GLU A 20 -0.95 15.84 -7.94
N LEU A 21 -0.96 14.52 -7.82
CA LEU A 21 -0.51 13.63 -8.89
C LEU A 21 -1.50 13.62 -10.07
N ASN A 22 -2.80 13.72 -9.79
CA ASN A 22 -3.83 13.88 -10.81
C ASN A 22 -3.60 15.16 -11.62
N GLU A 23 -3.38 16.30 -10.96
CA GLU A 23 -3.05 17.56 -11.64
C GLU A 23 -1.79 17.43 -12.49
N GLN A 24 -0.76 16.76 -11.97
CA GLN A 24 0.51 16.59 -12.65
C GLN A 24 0.43 15.67 -13.88
N TYR A 25 -0.41 14.63 -13.85
CA TYR A 25 -0.35 13.52 -14.81
C TYR A 25 -1.67 13.18 -15.54
N SER A 26 -2.77 13.86 -15.27
CA SER A 26 -4.12 13.60 -15.85
C SER A 26 -4.16 13.50 -17.38
N ASN A 27 -3.29 14.24 -18.08
CA ASN A 27 -3.25 14.27 -19.54
C ASN A 27 -2.30 13.24 -20.17
N LEU A 28 -1.72 12.35 -19.38
CA LEU A 28 -0.80 11.33 -19.88
C LEU A 28 -1.53 10.05 -20.26
N SER A 29 -1.12 9.47 -21.39
CA SER A 29 -1.49 8.09 -21.74
C SER A 29 -1.00 7.11 -20.67
N ARG A 30 -1.74 6.01 -20.48
CA ARG A 30 -1.38 4.92 -19.54
C ARG A 30 0.06 4.43 -19.70
N GLU A 31 0.56 4.32 -20.93
CA GLU A 31 1.95 3.91 -21.22
C GLU A 31 3.00 4.90 -20.66
N LYS A 32 2.82 6.20 -20.89
CA LYS A 32 3.68 7.25 -20.33
C LYS A 32 3.61 7.27 -18.80
N LEU A 33 2.41 7.12 -18.24
CA LEU A 33 2.22 7.04 -16.79
C LEU A 33 2.97 5.83 -16.22
N LYS A 34 2.93 4.69 -16.91
CA LYS A 34 3.69 3.49 -16.54
C LYS A 34 5.21 3.72 -16.55
N THR A 35 5.74 4.44 -17.53
CA THR A 35 7.16 4.82 -17.56
C THR A 35 7.53 5.70 -16.36
N ILE A 36 6.68 6.66 -16.00
CA ILE A 36 6.91 7.51 -14.82
C ILE A 36 6.89 6.65 -13.55
N ALA A 37 5.87 5.79 -13.41
CA ALA A 37 5.70 4.91 -12.27
C ALA A 37 6.91 3.99 -12.07
N ASP A 38 7.42 3.36 -13.14
CA ASP A 38 8.52 2.40 -13.04
C ASP A 38 9.88 3.07 -12.87
N ASP A 39 10.17 4.11 -13.67
CA ASP A 39 11.53 4.63 -13.85
C ASP A 39 11.81 5.95 -13.10
N LYS A 40 10.78 6.76 -12.79
CA LYS A 40 10.98 8.12 -12.24
C LYS A 40 10.47 8.28 -10.81
N PHE A 41 9.43 7.55 -10.43
CA PHE A 41 8.85 7.60 -9.10
C PHE A 41 9.38 6.45 -8.22
N ASN A 42 9.51 6.71 -6.93
CA ASN A 42 10.01 5.74 -5.96
C ASN A 42 9.34 5.88 -4.58
N GLU A 43 9.68 4.97 -3.67
CA GLU A 43 9.10 4.92 -2.31
C GLU A 43 9.37 6.19 -1.51
N MET A 44 10.54 6.81 -1.66
CA MET A 44 10.89 8.06 -0.97
C MET A 44 10.02 9.23 -1.41
N ASP A 45 9.55 9.25 -2.67
CA ASP A 45 8.63 10.29 -3.16
C ASP A 45 7.29 10.26 -2.41
N ILE A 46 6.84 9.07 -2.00
CA ILE A 46 5.66 8.90 -1.14
C ILE A 46 6.01 9.28 0.30
N THR A 47 7.13 8.76 0.81
CA THR A 47 7.56 8.98 2.20
C THR A 47 7.69 10.45 2.54
N VAL A 48 8.33 11.24 1.68
CA VAL A 48 8.46 12.70 1.88
C VAL A 48 7.09 13.37 1.88
N ARG A 49 6.19 13.01 0.94
CA ARG A 49 4.84 13.60 0.86
C ARG A 49 3.99 13.25 2.08
N LEU A 50 4.03 12.02 2.56
CA LEU A 50 3.32 11.59 3.77
C LEU A 50 3.90 12.21 5.05
N GLY A 51 5.22 12.44 5.09
CA GLY A 51 5.89 13.07 6.21
C GLY A 51 5.70 14.60 6.27
N TYR A 52 5.51 15.26 5.13
CA TYR A 52 5.49 16.72 5.00
C TYR A 52 4.52 17.44 5.97
N PRO A 53 3.27 16.98 6.17
CA PRO A 53 2.34 17.63 7.11
C PRO A 53 2.82 17.68 8.56
N PHE A 54 3.67 16.73 8.98
CA PHE A 54 4.25 16.68 10.32
C PHE A 54 5.44 17.63 10.50
N LYS A 55 5.98 18.19 9.40
CA LYS A 55 7.07 19.18 9.40
C LYS A 55 8.29 18.73 10.22
N GLN A 56 8.64 19.47 11.26
CA GLN A 56 9.79 19.19 12.13
C GLN A 56 9.52 18.09 13.17
N MET A 57 8.27 17.59 13.26
CA MET A 57 7.89 16.55 14.22
C MET A 57 8.19 15.14 13.72
N VAL A 58 8.50 14.97 12.43
CA VAL A 58 8.75 13.67 11.82
C VAL A 58 10.25 13.39 11.68
N HIS A 59 10.63 12.18 12.06
CA HIS A 59 11.92 11.59 11.79
C HIS A 59 11.77 10.63 10.61
N TYR A 60 12.56 10.86 9.57
CA TYR A 60 12.65 9.97 8.41
C TYR A 60 13.71 8.91 8.70
N THR A 61 13.28 7.66 8.86
CA THR A 61 14.13 6.53 9.28
C THR A 61 14.48 5.60 8.12
N VAL A 62 14.16 6.01 6.88
CA VAL A 62 14.48 5.26 5.66
C VAL A 62 16.00 5.02 5.58
N GLY A 63 16.40 3.76 5.74
CA GLY A 63 17.82 3.36 5.68
C GLY A 63 18.60 3.45 7.00
N ASP A 64 17.99 3.83 8.12
CA ASP A 64 18.66 4.00 9.43
C ASP A 64 18.93 2.68 10.20
N GLY A 65 19.17 1.58 9.48
CA GLY A 65 19.57 0.30 10.07
C GLY A 65 21.07 0.24 10.34
N LYS A 66 21.56 0.76 11.49
CA LYS A 66 22.93 0.46 11.94
C LYS A 66 22.99 -0.96 12.53
N GLY A 67 23.80 -1.84 11.95
CA GLY A 67 24.14 -3.13 12.55
C GLY A 67 23.15 -4.29 12.35
N GLY A 68 22.36 -4.29 11.27
CA GLY A 68 21.54 -5.44 10.88
C GLY A 68 20.15 -5.52 11.54
N SER A 69 19.77 -4.55 12.38
CA SER A 69 18.39 -4.40 12.86
C SER A 69 17.65 -3.40 11.98
N LYS A 70 16.74 -3.88 11.12
CA LYS A 70 15.87 -3.02 10.31
C LYS A 70 14.95 -2.24 11.26
N VAL A 71 14.90 -0.92 11.12
CA VAL A 71 13.84 -0.11 11.73
C VAL A 71 12.57 -0.38 10.93
N ASN A 72 11.55 -0.97 11.57
CA ASN A 72 10.28 -1.33 10.90
C ASN A 72 9.32 -0.12 10.83
N HIS A 73 9.82 1.01 10.32
CA HIS A 73 9.02 2.17 9.91
C HIS A 73 9.90 3.13 9.11
N ASP A 74 9.28 3.86 8.19
CA ASP A 74 9.92 4.89 7.37
C ASP A 74 9.74 6.29 7.95
N LEU A 75 8.64 6.51 8.69
CA LEU A 75 8.34 7.75 9.40
C LEU A 75 8.06 7.47 10.88
N TYR A 76 8.64 8.29 11.75
CA TYR A 76 8.35 8.31 13.19
C TYR A 76 8.01 9.71 13.67
N VAL A 77 6.85 9.87 14.32
CA VAL A 77 6.43 11.13 14.96
C VAL A 77 6.36 10.89 16.46
N GLU A 78 7.48 11.12 17.14
CA GLU A 78 7.67 10.77 18.56
C GLU A 78 6.61 11.38 19.47
N SER A 79 6.33 12.68 19.30
CA SER A 79 5.33 13.42 20.07
C SER A 79 3.91 12.86 20.01
N LYS A 80 3.59 12.03 19.01
CA LYS A 80 2.30 11.35 18.84
C LYS A 80 2.40 9.83 18.98
N ASP A 81 3.62 9.31 19.15
CA ASP A 81 3.93 7.89 19.05
C ASP A 81 3.35 7.29 17.75
N PHE A 82 3.55 7.96 16.61
CA PHE A 82 3.14 7.43 15.30
C PHE A 82 4.32 6.77 14.60
N LYS A 83 4.14 5.54 14.13
CA LYS A 83 5.09 4.85 13.24
C LYS A 83 4.40 4.43 11.96
N ILE A 84 4.97 4.77 10.82
CA ILE A 84 4.40 4.51 9.50
C ILE A 84 5.44 3.78 8.66
N GLU A 85 5.15 2.54 8.26
CA GLU A 85 5.88 1.84 7.19
C GLU A 85 5.20 2.17 5.86
N ILE A 86 5.98 2.36 4.81
CA ILE A 86 5.51 2.80 3.49
C ILE A 86 6.04 1.83 2.45
N LYS A 87 5.19 1.42 1.51
CA LYS A 87 5.61 0.63 0.35
C LYS A 87 5.08 1.21 -0.94
N TYR A 88 5.96 1.33 -1.92
CA TYR A 88 5.57 1.69 -3.28
C TYR A 88 5.48 0.45 -4.18
N LEU A 89 4.35 0.28 -4.85
CA LEU A 89 4.20 -0.79 -5.84
C LEU A 89 4.57 -0.29 -7.23
N LYS A 90 5.52 -0.98 -7.87
CA LYS A 90 5.86 -0.79 -9.28
C LYS A 90 6.44 -2.05 -9.89
N ASN A 91 6.62 -2.04 -11.21
CA ASN A 91 7.41 -3.07 -11.86
C ASN A 91 8.87 -2.63 -11.98
N TRP A 92 9.77 -3.57 -11.83
CA TRP A 92 11.21 -3.36 -11.95
C TRP A 92 11.74 -4.11 -13.14
N LYS A 93 12.75 -3.52 -13.79
CA LYS A 93 13.53 -4.21 -14.82
C LYS A 93 14.21 -5.42 -14.18
N CYS A 94 13.85 -6.61 -14.65
CA CYS A 94 14.57 -7.82 -14.30
C CYS A 94 15.73 -8.06 -15.27
N ASN A 95 16.67 -8.93 -14.89
CA ASN A 95 17.88 -9.21 -15.66
C ASN A 95 17.63 -9.75 -17.08
N SER A 96 16.41 -10.24 -17.37
CA SER A 96 16.00 -10.68 -18.71
C SER A 96 15.46 -9.56 -19.60
N GLY A 97 15.50 -8.30 -19.15
CA GLY A 97 15.02 -7.13 -19.90
C GLY A 97 13.50 -6.94 -19.87
N THR A 98 12.76 -7.77 -19.12
CA THR A 98 11.31 -7.62 -18.90
C THR A 98 11.04 -6.89 -17.58
N ASN A 99 9.86 -6.29 -17.42
CA ASN A 99 9.47 -5.66 -16.15
C ASN A 99 8.59 -6.63 -15.34
N SER A 100 8.92 -6.89 -14.08
CA SER A 100 8.13 -7.75 -13.18
C SER A 100 7.86 -7.07 -11.84
N ALA A 101 6.86 -7.54 -11.08
CA ALA A 101 6.69 -7.12 -9.68
C ALA A 101 8.02 -7.27 -8.92
N SER A 102 8.47 -6.25 -8.19
CA SER A 102 9.77 -6.27 -7.50
C SER A 102 9.82 -7.28 -6.37
N LYS A 103 8.79 -7.21 -5.52
CA LYS A 103 8.87 -7.73 -4.16
C LYS A 103 8.11 -9.03 -4.10
N THR A 104 8.72 -10.02 -3.45
CA THR A 104 8.03 -11.26 -3.13
C THR A 104 6.96 -11.00 -2.10
N TRP A 105 5.91 -11.83 -2.09
CA TRP A 105 4.85 -11.76 -1.07
C TRP A 105 5.41 -11.71 0.37
N SER A 106 6.51 -12.43 0.64
CA SER A 106 7.15 -12.48 1.95
C SER A 106 7.63 -11.14 2.49
N GLU A 107 7.91 -10.15 1.64
CA GLU A 107 8.26 -8.81 2.11
C GLU A 107 7.03 -8.09 2.65
N TYR A 108 5.93 -8.09 1.88
CA TYR A 108 4.65 -7.51 2.33
C TYR A 108 4.12 -8.23 3.57
N GLN A 109 4.26 -9.55 3.63
CA GLN A 109 3.85 -10.32 4.78
C GLN A 109 4.57 -9.88 6.06
N LYS A 110 5.89 -9.63 6.01
CA LYS A 110 6.62 -9.12 7.19
C LYS A 110 6.12 -7.76 7.66
N ASP A 111 5.79 -6.86 6.74
CA ASP A 111 5.28 -5.53 7.08
C ASP A 111 3.86 -5.62 7.66
N PHE A 112 3.02 -6.52 7.14
CA PHE A 112 1.70 -6.83 7.73
C PHE A 112 1.81 -7.49 9.11
N ASP A 113 2.68 -8.50 9.27
CA ASP A 113 2.89 -9.20 10.53
C ASP A 113 3.35 -8.20 11.61
N TRP A 114 4.29 -7.31 11.28
CA TRP A 114 4.71 -6.22 12.16
C TRP A 114 3.53 -5.34 12.60
N LEU A 115 2.70 -4.89 11.65
CA LEU A 115 1.56 -4.03 11.97
C LEU A 115 0.57 -4.75 12.89
N ILE A 116 0.20 -5.99 12.56
CA ILE A 116 -0.76 -6.79 13.34
C ILE A 116 -0.22 -7.04 14.75
N GLU A 117 1.06 -7.38 14.89
CA GLU A 117 1.71 -7.53 16.19
C GLU A 117 1.65 -6.24 17.03
N GLU A 118 1.94 -5.08 16.43
CA GLU A 118 1.87 -3.81 17.16
C GLU A 118 0.43 -3.43 17.55
N ILE A 119 -0.54 -3.68 16.67
CA ILE A 119 -1.97 -3.51 16.98
C ILE A 119 -2.36 -4.39 18.17
N ASN A 120 -1.93 -5.66 18.19
CA ASN A 120 -2.18 -6.59 19.28
C ASN A 120 -1.51 -6.18 20.60
N LYS A 121 -0.40 -5.44 20.54
CA LYS A 121 0.24 -4.81 21.71
C LYS A 121 -0.48 -3.54 22.20
N GLY A 122 -1.56 -3.12 21.52
CA GLY A 122 -2.36 -1.95 21.90
C GLY A 122 -1.99 -0.66 21.18
N TYR A 123 -1.18 -0.72 20.11
CA TYR A 123 -0.81 0.46 19.31
C TYR A 123 -1.72 0.71 18.10
N LYS A 124 -2.95 0.17 18.13
CA LYS A 124 -3.98 0.54 17.15
C LYS A 124 -4.14 2.05 17.10
N TYR A 125 -4.33 2.61 15.90
CA TYR A 125 -4.44 4.06 15.65
C TYR A 125 -3.13 4.86 15.85
N LYS A 126 -2.01 4.18 16.10
CA LYS A 126 -0.66 4.76 16.25
C LYS A 126 0.38 4.12 15.33
N ARG A 127 0.01 3.04 14.65
CA ARG A 127 0.84 2.35 13.68
C ARG A 127 0.09 2.35 12.37
N ALA A 128 0.82 2.49 11.28
CA ALA A 128 0.22 2.34 9.97
C ALA A 128 1.20 1.65 9.01
N PHE A 129 0.62 0.91 8.08
CA PHE A 129 1.29 0.44 6.90
C PHE A 129 0.59 1.06 5.69
N VAL A 130 1.31 1.83 4.88
CA VAL A 130 0.76 2.55 3.73
C VAL A 130 1.34 2.00 2.44
N ILE A 131 0.48 1.58 1.54
CA ILE A 131 0.86 1.10 0.21
C ILE A 131 0.36 2.11 -0.82
N GLY A 132 1.23 2.61 -1.68
CA GLY A 132 0.87 3.51 -2.79
C GLY A 132 1.27 2.94 -4.14
N TRP A 133 0.51 3.25 -5.20
CA TRP A 133 0.84 2.83 -6.57
C TRP A 133 0.12 3.67 -7.63
N PHE A 134 0.68 3.73 -8.84
CA PHE A 134 0.02 4.35 -9.97
C PHE A 134 -1.06 3.44 -10.58
N ASN A 135 -2.20 4.02 -10.93
CA ASN A 135 -3.30 3.37 -11.63
C ASN A 135 -3.02 3.26 -13.14
N CYS A 136 -1.94 2.56 -13.50
CA CYS A 136 -1.46 2.48 -14.89
C CYS A 136 -1.31 1.05 -15.41
N VAL A 137 -1.84 0.07 -14.68
CA VAL A 137 -1.88 -1.35 -15.07
C VAL A 137 -3.32 -1.86 -15.05
N ASP A 138 -3.61 -2.87 -15.86
CA ASP A 138 -4.97 -3.42 -15.96
C ASP A 138 -5.36 -4.28 -14.75
N SER A 139 -4.38 -4.75 -13.97
CA SER A 139 -4.61 -5.54 -12.76
C SER A 139 -3.55 -5.27 -11.71
N ILE A 140 -3.97 -5.12 -10.46
CA ILE A 140 -3.06 -4.98 -9.30
C ILE A 140 -2.13 -6.19 -9.15
N SER A 141 -2.53 -7.35 -9.66
CA SER A 141 -1.69 -8.56 -9.66
C SER A 141 -0.43 -8.42 -10.51
N GLN A 142 -0.36 -7.40 -11.38
CA GLN A 142 0.90 -7.05 -12.06
C GLN A 142 1.92 -6.46 -11.09
N TYR A 143 1.46 -5.88 -9.98
CA TYR A 143 2.31 -5.32 -8.93
C TYR A 143 2.51 -6.27 -7.73
N LEU A 144 1.53 -7.12 -7.44
CA LEU A 144 1.50 -7.99 -6.26
C LEU A 144 1.41 -9.47 -6.64
N GLN A 145 2.18 -10.30 -5.95
CA GLN A 145 2.14 -11.76 -6.12
C GLN A 145 0.93 -12.40 -5.43
N LEU A 146 -0.27 -12.14 -5.94
CA LEU A 146 -1.53 -12.66 -5.37
C LEU A 146 -1.89 -14.08 -5.83
N GLY A 147 -1.09 -14.71 -6.68
CA GLY A 147 -1.32 -16.06 -7.19
C GLY A 147 -0.77 -17.17 -6.29
N SER A 148 -1.34 -18.37 -6.39
CA SER A 148 -0.89 -19.58 -5.67
C SER A 148 0.25 -20.33 -6.38
N GLY A 149 0.57 -19.98 -7.63
CA GLY A 149 1.60 -20.64 -8.43
C GLY A 149 2.27 -19.71 -9.44
N ALA A 150 3.22 -20.27 -10.19
CA ALA A 150 3.88 -19.59 -11.31
C ALA A 150 3.05 -19.69 -12.60
N GLY A 151 3.31 -18.81 -13.56
CA GLY A 151 2.65 -18.77 -14.87
C GLY A 151 1.97 -17.43 -15.16
N SER A 152 1.40 -17.30 -16.36
CA SER A 152 0.75 -16.07 -16.82
C SER A 152 -0.64 -15.85 -16.21
N HIS A 153 -1.34 -16.92 -15.84
CA HIS A 153 -2.70 -16.87 -15.30
C HIS A 153 -2.87 -17.78 -14.06
N PRO A 154 -2.12 -17.54 -12.98
CA PRO A 154 -2.26 -18.34 -11.77
C PRO A 154 -3.64 -18.13 -11.13
N LEU A 155 -4.16 -19.19 -10.50
CA LEU A 155 -5.29 -19.07 -9.57
C LEU A 155 -4.90 -18.15 -8.41
N ILE A 156 -5.88 -17.45 -7.85
CA ILE A 156 -5.62 -16.60 -6.68
C ILE A 156 -5.21 -17.43 -5.46
N ASN A 157 -4.38 -16.83 -4.62
CA ASN A 157 -4.14 -17.29 -3.27
C ASN A 157 -5.07 -16.52 -2.33
N GLU A 158 -6.10 -17.20 -1.83
CA GLU A 158 -7.14 -16.61 -0.97
C GLU A 158 -6.56 -15.94 0.28
N ALA A 159 -5.53 -16.54 0.89
CA ALA A 159 -4.89 -15.98 2.08
C ALA A 159 -4.18 -14.65 1.79
N ARG A 160 -3.66 -14.46 0.58
CA ARG A 160 -3.02 -13.19 0.17
C ARG A 160 -4.07 -12.14 -0.21
N VAL A 161 -5.11 -12.54 -0.92
CA VAL A 161 -6.21 -11.65 -1.32
C VAL A 161 -6.96 -11.09 -0.11
N ALA A 162 -7.04 -11.83 1.00
CA ALA A 162 -7.66 -11.39 2.24
C ALA A 162 -7.08 -10.07 2.82
N TYR A 163 -5.81 -9.75 2.52
CA TYR A 163 -5.20 -8.48 2.92
C TYR A 163 -5.68 -7.26 2.10
N PHE A 164 -6.46 -7.47 1.03
CA PHE A 164 -6.92 -6.41 0.13
C PHE A 164 -8.46 -6.45 0.02
N PRO A 165 -9.19 -6.05 1.08
CA PRO A 165 -10.66 -6.18 1.17
C PRO A 165 -11.43 -5.28 0.19
N PHE A 166 -10.71 -4.42 -0.53
CA PHE A 166 -11.21 -3.57 -1.60
C PHE A 166 -11.10 -4.24 -2.99
N LEU A 167 -10.58 -5.47 -3.09
CA LEU A 167 -10.62 -6.25 -4.33
C LEU A 167 -11.88 -7.11 -4.39
N ARG A 168 -12.45 -7.25 -5.59
CA ARG A 168 -13.56 -8.17 -5.88
C ARG A 168 -13.16 -9.20 -6.93
N LYS A 169 -13.73 -10.39 -6.80
CA LYS A 169 -13.59 -11.49 -7.77
C LYS A 169 -14.67 -11.35 -8.82
N THR A 170 -14.29 -11.35 -10.09
CA THR A 170 -15.25 -11.18 -11.20
C THR A 170 -15.70 -12.51 -11.84
N LYS A 171 -14.99 -13.61 -11.59
CA LYS A 171 -15.29 -14.95 -12.11
C LYS A 171 -14.96 -16.07 -11.11
N SER A 172 -15.52 -17.26 -11.35
CA SER A 172 -15.21 -18.49 -10.63
C SER A 172 -14.95 -19.64 -11.64
N PRO A 173 -13.82 -20.36 -11.58
CA PRO A 173 -12.67 -20.15 -10.67
C PRO A 173 -12.00 -18.78 -10.93
N THR A 174 -11.41 -18.20 -9.89
CA THR A 174 -10.82 -16.85 -9.97
C THR A 174 -9.32 -16.93 -10.27
N HIS A 175 -8.89 -16.35 -11.38
CA HIS A 175 -7.47 -16.10 -11.66
C HIS A 175 -7.06 -14.71 -11.16
N THR A 176 -5.76 -14.47 -11.02
CA THR A 176 -5.24 -13.16 -10.59
C THR A 176 -5.64 -12.01 -11.51
N SER A 177 -5.90 -12.28 -12.79
CA SER A 177 -6.42 -11.32 -13.77
C SER A 177 -7.91 -11.02 -13.61
N ASP A 178 -8.67 -11.87 -12.91
CA ASP A 178 -10.10 -11.67 -12.65
C ASP A 178 -10.35 -10.87 -11.35
N LEU A 179 -9.29 -10.35 -10.72
CA LEU A 179 -9.36 -9.41 -9.61
C LEU A 179 -9.51 -7.98 -10.14
N ALA A 180 -10.54 -7.29 -9.64
CA ALA A 180 -10.80 -5.90 -9.95
C ALA A 180 -10.91 -5.07 -8.67
N TYR A 181 -10.60 -3.78 -8.74
CA TYR A 181 -10.92 -2.85 -7.67
C TYR A 181 -12.43 -2.75 -7.47
N ASN A 182 -12.86 -2.72 -6.22
CA ASN A 182 -14.22 -2.41 -5.83
C ASN A 182 -14.26 -0.96 -5.32
N TYR A 183 -14.33 0.00 -6.24
CA TYR A 183 -14.35 1.43 -5.91
C TYR A 183 -15.54 1.86 -5.05
N GLU A 184 -16.63 1.07 -5.00
CA GLU A 184 -17.75 1.32 -4.07
C GLU A 184 -17.33 1.19 -2.60
N ARG A 185 -16.21 0.49 -2.33
CA ARG A 185 -15.61 0.36 -1.00
C ARG A 185 -14.53 1.41 -0.72
N ALA A 186 -14.22 2.27 -1.68
CA ALA A 186 -13.23 3.32 -1.47
C ALA A 186 -13.71 4.33 -0.40
N TYR A 187 -12.76 4.98 0.25
CA TYR A 187 -12.97 6.02 1.28
C TYR A 187 -13.75 5.57 2.52
N SER A 188 -14.04 4.27 2.65
CA SER A 188 -14.74 3.67 3.78
C SER A 188 -13.79 2.76 4.55
N GLU A 189 -13.96 2.68 5.86
CA GLU A 189 -13.17 1.78 6.71
C GLU A 189 -13.59 0.33 6.46
N LEU A 190 -12.62 -0.50 6.08
CA LEU A 190 -12.78 -1.93 5.84
C LEU A 190 -12.06 -2.71 6.95
N SER A 191 -12.63 -3.82 7.39
CA SER A 191 -11.95 -4.76 8.27
C SER A 191 -11.10 -5.73 7.45
N LEU A 192 -9.94 -6.13 8.00
CA LEU A 192 -9.19 -7.25 7.44
C LEU A 192 -9.79 -8.55 8.00
N ASP A 193 -10.27 -9.40 7.10
CA ASP A 193 -10.82 -10.72 7.43
C ASP A 193 -9.80 -11.80 7.01
N LEU A 194 -8.73 -11.94 7.79
CA LEU A 194 -7.67 -12.90 7.50
C LEU A 194 -8.14 -14.33 7.77
N ILE A 195 -7.84 -15.24 6.84
CA ILE A 195 -8.28 -16.64 6.92
C ILE A 195 -7.65 -17.32 8.14
N GLY A 196 -8.49 -17.85 9.02
CA GLY A 196 -8.05 -18.56 10.21
C GLY A 196 -7.76 -17.65 11.41
N GLU A 197 -7.88 -16.33 11.27
CA GLU A 197 -7.86 -15.41 12.40
C GLU A 197 -9.28 -15.04 12.82
N THR A 198 -9.54 -15.06 14.12
CA THR A 198 -10.88 -14.81 14.66
C THR A 198 -11.23 -13.32 14.75
N ASN A 199 -10.25 -12.40 14.71
CA ASN A 199 -10.49 -10.96 14.60
C ASN A 199 -9.17 -10.17 14.41
N PRO A 200 -8.66 -9.99 13.19
CA PRO A 200 -7.60 -9.03 12.97
C PRO A 200 -8.17 -7.65 13.28
N ASN A 201 -7.77 -7.04 14.39
CA ASN A 201 -8.22 -5.69 14.78
C ASN A 201 -7.62 -4.58 13.88
N CYS A 202 -7.16 -4.96 12.69
CA CYS A 202 -6.55 -4.12 11.68
C CYS A 202 -7.61 -3.66 10.68
N ASN A 203 -7.61 -2.36 10.41
CA ASN A 203 -8.48 -1.75 9.42
C ASN A 203 -7.71 -1.44 8.13
N CYS A 204 -8.44 -1.25 7.03
CA CYS A 204 -7.93 -0.78 5.75
C CYS A 204 -8.79 0.37 5.23
N LEU A 205 -8.14 1.41 4.72
CA LEU A 205 -8.75 2.44 3.88
C LEU A 205 -8.17 2.34 2.48
N PHE A 206 -9.01 2.03 1.50
CA PHE A 206 -8.66 2.15 0.08
C PHE A 206 -9.04 3.55 -0.40
N LEU A 207 -8.06 4.28 -0.94
CA LEU A 207 -8.22 5.68 -1.35
C LEU A 207 -7.88 5.79 -2.84
N GLY A 208 -8.88 6.21 -3.61
CA GLY A 208 -8.78 6.36 -5.05
C GLY A 208 -10.07 5.96 -5.75
N ASN A 209 -10.29 6.52 -6.92
CA ASN A 209 -11.37 6.18 -7.85
C ASN A 209 -10.80 5.71 -9.20
N GLN A 210 -11.68 5.33 -10.13
CA GLN A 210 -11.27 4.76 -11.41
C GLN A 210 -10.44 5.72 -12.28
N ASP A 211 -10.67 7.02 -12.13
CA ASP A 211 -10.05 8.06 -12.95
C ASP A 211 -8.79 8.66 -12.29
N ASP A 212 -8.54 8.34 -11.02
CA ASP A 212 -7.32 8.76 -10.33
C ASP A 212 -6.08 8.07 -10.92
N VAL A 213 -5.00 8.82 -11.07
CA VAL A 213 -3.71 8.32 -11.57
C VAL A 213 -2.94 7.55 -10.51
N PHE A 214 -3.31 7.69 -9.25
CA PHE A 214 -2.62 7.12 -8.10
C PHE A 214 -3.61 6.64 -7.05
N HIS A 215 -3.30 5.53 -6.39
CA HIS A 215 -4.11 4.97 -5.32
C HIS A 215 -3.27 4.74 -4.05
N PHE A 216 -3.97 4.71 -2.92
CA PHE A 216 -3.42 4.26 -1.65
C PHE A 216 -4.25 3.16 -1.01
N ALA A 217 -3.59 2.29 -0.25
CA ALA A 217 -4.19 1.46 0.78
C ALA A 217 -3.51 1.76 2.11
N VAL A 218 -4.27 2.17 3.13
CA VAL A 218 -3.78 2.54 4.46
C VAL A 218 -4.29 1.54 5.48
N TYR A 219 -3.38 0.83 6.14
CA TYR A 219 -3.66 -0.17 7.16
C TYR A 219 -3.26 0.35 8.54
N TYR A 220 -4.05 0.11 9.59
CA TYR A 220 -3.83 0.66 10.95
C TYR A 220 -4.66 -0.02 12.05
#